data_AF-A0A2M7CE77-F1
#
_entry.id   AF-A0A2M7CE77-F1
#
_cell.length_a   1.000
_cell.length_b   1.000
_cell.length_c   1.000
_cell.angle_alpha   90.00
_cell.angle_beta   90.00
_cell.angle_gamma   90.00
#
_symmetry.space_group_name_H-M   'P 1'
#
loop_
_entity.id
_entity.type
_entity.pdbx_description
1 polymer ?
#
loop_
_entity_poly.entity_id
_entity_poly.type
_entity_poly.pdbx_seq_one_letter_code
_entity_poly.pdbx_strand_id
1 'polypeptide(L)' 'SCHTRNFICKECENTCEVVEFIMENKPVSYWSDRCGKWEAQAKRF' A
#
# COMPACT_ATOMS: atom_id res chain seq x y z
N SER A 1 0.81 -8.69 16.41
CA SER A 1 1.98 -8.98 15.53
C SER A 1 2.09 -7.94 14.44
N CYS A 2 3.30 -7.54 14.06
CA CYS A 2 3.55 -6.43 13.13
C CYS A 2 4.61 -6.82 12.10
N HIS A 3 4.29 -6.68 10.81
CA HIS A 3 5.21 -6.99 9.71
C HIS A 3 4.88 -6.21 8.43
N THR A 4 5.83 -6.19 7.51
CA THR A 4 5.67 -5.60 6.17
C THR A 4 5.68 -6.70 5.12
N ARG A 5 4.97 -6.50 4.01
CA ARG A 5 5.14 -7.28 2.78
C ARG A 5 5.03 -6.37 1.56
N ASN A 6 5.57 -6.80 0.43
CA ASN A 6 5.47 -6.10 -0.84
C ASN A 6 4.66 -6.91 -1.86
N PHE A 7 3.99 -6.22 -2.78
CA PHE A 7 3.31 -6.83 -3.93
C PHE A 7 3.36 -5.91 -5.16
N ILE A 8 3.20 -6.49 -6.36
CA ILE A 8 3.14 -5.73 -7.61
C ILE A 8 1.69 -5.35 -7.92
N CYS A 9 1.42 -4.05 -8.07
CA CYS A 9 0.14 -3.54 -8.53
C CYS A 9 -0.05 -3.86 -10.02
N LYS A 10 -0.97 -4.79 -10.32
CA LYS A 10 -1.29 -5.19 -11.70
C LYS A 10 -2.32 -4.28 -12.38
N GLU A 11 -2.80 -3.27 -11.67
CA GLU A 11 -3.87 -2.38 -12.12
C GLU A 11 -3.37 -0.99 -12.53
N CYS A 12 -2.05 -0.79 -12.59
CA CYS A 12 -1.46 0.42 -13.15
C CYS A 12 -0.44 0.07 -14.24
N GLU A 13 -0.34 0.95 -15.25
CA GLU A 13 0.60 0.81 -16.37
C GLU A 13 2.06 0.74 -15.90
N ASN A 14 2.34 1.36 -14.75
CA ASN A 14 3.68 1.43 -14.16
C ASN A 14 4.08 0.16 -13.40
N THR A 15 3.19 -0.83 -13.31
CA THR A 15 3.34 -2.08 -12.53
C THR A 15 4.03 -1.81 -11.20
N CYS A 16 3.54 -0.82 -10.45
CA CYS A 16 4.29 -0.30 -9.32
C CYS A 16 4.36 -1.32 -8.20
N GLU A 17 5.52 -1.40 -7.55
CA GLU A 17 5.65 -2.15 -6.31
C GLU A 17 5.02 -1.36 -5.16
N VAL A 18 4.20 -2.03 -4.37
CA VAL A 18 3.50 -1.47 -3.23
C VAL A 18 3.99 -2.18 -1.97
N VAL A 19 4.37 -1.40 -0.97
CA VAL A 19 4.68 -1.90 0.36
C VAL A 19 3.41 -1.82 1.20
N GLU A 20 3.07 -2.89 1.90
CA GLU A 20 1.93 -2.98 2.81
C GLU A 20 2.45 -3.20 4.24
N PHE A 21 1.99 -2.37 5.17
CA PHE A 21 2.27 -2.51 6.59
C PHE A 21 1.07 -3.15 7.30
N ILE A 22 1.32 -4.26 7.98
CA ILE A 22 0.29 -5.12 8.58
C ILE A 22 0.47 -5.14 10.09
N MET A 23 -0.58 -4.72 10.81
CA MET A 23 -0.68 -4.80 12.27
C MET A 23 -1.90 -5.64 12.65
N GLU A 24 -1.73 -6.61 13.55
CA GLU A 24 -2.81 -7.50 13.99
C GLU A 24 -3.57 -8.16 12.82
N ASN A 25 -2.82 -8.61 11.81
CA ASN A 25 -3.30 -9.21 10.56
C ASN A 25 -4.18 -8.29 9.69
N LYS A 26 -4.15 -6.97 9.94
CA LYS A 26 -4.85 -5.98 9.14
C LYS A 26 -3.86 -5.02 8.48
N PRO A 27 -4.01 -4.73 7.18
CA PRO A 27 -3.28 -3.63 6.56
C PRO A 27 -3.67 -2.31 7.21
N VAL A 28 -2.68 -1.51 7.59
CA VAL A 28 -2.90 -0.19 8.22
C VAL A 28 -2.26 0.96 7.44
N SER A 29 -1.28 0.69 6.58
CA SER A 29 -0.74 1.68 5.65
C SER A 29 -0.13 1.03 4.41
N TYR A 30 -0.06 1.82 3.34
CA TYR A 30 0.60 1.48 2.09
C TYR A 30 1.60 2.60 1.72
N TRP A 31 2.66 2.22 1.01
CA TRP A 31 3.77 3.10 0.63
C TRP A 31 4.31 2.66 -0.72
N SER A 32 5.08 3.55 -1.37
CA SER A 32 5.80 3.29 -2.62
C SER A 32 4.92 3.04 -3.85
N ASP A 33 3.60 3.16 -3.74
CA ASP A 33 2.72 3.06 -4.89
C ASP A 33 2.86 4.31 -5.77
N ARG A 34 3.22 4.11 -7.05
CA ARG A 34 3.37 5.23 -7.99
C ARG A 34 2.04 5.74 -8.55
N CYS A 35 0.99 4.94 -8.45
CA CYS A 35 -0.32 5.28 -9.02
C CYS A 35 -1.27 5.96 -8.02
N GLY A 36 -0.90 6.06 -6.74
CA GLY A 36 -1.76 6.64 -5.70
C GLY A 36 -3.02 5.84 -5.38
N LYS A 37 -3.17 4.62 -5.93
CA LYS A 37 -4.34 3.77 -5.70
C LYS A 37 -4.39 3.27 -4.25
N TRP A 38 -3.23 3.04 -3.66
CA TRP A 38 -3.08 2.41 -2.36
C TRP A 38 -2.78 3.41 -1.27
N GLU A 39 -2.42 4.65 -1.61
CA GLU A 39 -2.42 5.76 -0.66
C GLU A 39 -3.74 5.76 0.12
N ALA A 40 -3.65 5.41 1.40
CA ALA A 40 -4.77 5.54 2.31
C ALA A 40 -5.20 7.00 2.22
N GLN A 41 -6.44 7.25 1.80
CA GLN A 41 -7.06 8.57 1.89
C GLN A 41 -7.22 8.91 3.37
N ALA A 42 -6.12 9.22 4.06
CA ALA A 42 -6.15 10.04 5.24
C ALA A 42 -6.90 11.28 4.79
N LYS A 43 -8.15 11.44 5.27
CA LYS A 43 -9.02 12.55 4.92
C LYS A 43 -8.17 13.81 4.90
N ARG A 44 -7.96 14.35 3.71
CA ARG A 44 -7.32 15.65 3.55
C ARG A 44 -8.29 16.63 4.19
N PHE A 45 -7.94 17.11 5.39
CA PHE A 45 -8.66 18.17 6.06
C PHE A 45 -8.46 19.48 5.30
#